data_AF-A0A0L8IFH3-F1
#
_entry.id   AF-A0A0L8IFH3-F1
#
_cell.length_a   1.000
_cell.length_b   1.000
_cell.length_c   1.000
_cell.angle_alpha   90.00
_cell.angle_beta   90.00
_cell.angle_gamma   90.00
#
_symmetry.space_group_name_H-M   'P 1'
#
loop_
_entity.id
_entity.type
_entity.pdbx_description
1 polymer ?
#
loop_
_entity_poly.entity_id
_entity_poly.type
_entity_poly.pdbx_seq_one_letter_code
_entity_poly.pdbx_strand_id
1 'polypeptide(L)' 'MRPGFGHWHQLDMITTRKPALNSLLFTCIFHNASCDTDHSTIFCEVQLKSKKIQHLEQKGCPCIYTSSKPRASLRSQ' A
#
# COMPACT_ATOMS: atom_id res chain seq x y z
N MET A 1 -31.27 -10.34 -25.12
CA MET A 1 -29.82 -10.37 -25.35
C MET A 1 -29.47 -11.62 -26.15
N ARG A 2 -28.67 -11.52 -27.23
CA ARG A 2 -28.27 -12.69 -28.05
C ARG A 2 -27.01 -13.33 -27.48
N PRO A 3 -26.94 -14.67 -27.35
CA PRO A 3 -25.73 -15.38 -26.98
C PRO A 3 -24.86 -15.52 -28.24
N GLY A 4 -23.65 -14.96 -28.26
CA GLY A 4 -22.74 -15.24 -29.38
C GLY A 4 -21.57 -14.28 -29.59
N PHE A 5 -21.61 -13.05 -29.07
CA PHE A 5 -20.51 -12.10 -29.23
C PHE A 5 -20.38 -11.24 -27.97
N GLY A 6 -19.46 -11.61 -27.09
CA GLY A 6 -19.20 -10.86 -25.87
C GLY A 6 -17.92 -11.36 -25.23
N HIS A 7 -16.78 -11.01 -25.82
CA HIS A 7 -15.53 -11.07 -25.10
C HIS A 7 -15.56 -9.96 -24.06
N TRP A 8 -15.96 -10.30 -22.83
CA TRP A 8 -15.95 -9.36 -21.72
C TRP A 8 -14.50 -9.03 -21.40
N HIS A 9 -14.08 -7.82 -21.76
CA HIS A 9 -12.78 -7.32 -21.33
C HIS A 9 -12.86 -7.00 -19.83
N GLN A 10 -12.03 -7.63 -19.02
CA GLN A 10 -11.84 -7.23 -17.62
C GLN A 10 -11.04 -5.92 -17.62
N LEU A 11 -11.74 -4.79 -17.64
CA LEU A 11 -11.12 -3.45 -17.64
C LEU A 11 -10.88 -2.94 -16.21
N ASP A 12 -11.73 -3.38 -15.28
CA ASP A 12 -11.69 -2.94 -13.89
C ASP A 12 -10.98 -3.99 -13.02
N MET A 13 -10.01 -3.54 -12.22
CA MET A 13 -9.31 -4.38 -11.25
C MET A 13 -8.90 -3.59 -10.01
N ILE A 14 -9.01 -4.25 -8.84
CA ILE A 14 -8.45 -3.74 -7.58
C ILE A 14 -7.06 -4.35 -7.41
N THR A 15 -6.05 -3.50 -7.27
CA THR A 15 -4.66 -3.94 -7.06
C THR A 15 -4.21 -3.63 -5.63
N THR A 16 -3.44 -4.55 -5.04
CA THR A 16 -2.86 -4.35 -3.71
C THR A 16 -1.39 -4.77 -3.70
N ARG A 17 -0.63 -4.23 -2.75
CA ARG A 17 0.75 -4.66 -2.52
C ARG A 17 0.75 -6.03 -1.83
N LYS A 18 1.70 -6.89 -2.18
CA LYS A 18 1.87 -8.22 -1.57
C LYS A 18 1.79 -8.27 -0.03
N PRO A 19 2.43 -7.36 0.74
CA PRO A 19 2.31 -7.37 2.22
C PRO A 19 0.92 -6.99 2.73
N ALA A 20 0.07 -6.37 1.92
CA ALA A 20 -1.28 -5.94 2.27
C ALA A 20 -2.36 -6.96 1.85
N LEU A 21 -2.00 -8.09 1.23
CA LEU A 21 -2.97 -9.13 0.84
C LEU A 21 -3.76 -9.66 2.05
N ASN A 22 -3.10 -9.81 3.20
CA ASN A 22 -3.73 -10.27 4.44
C ASN A 22 -4.70 -9.25 5.06
N SER A 23 -4.76 -8.02 4.53
CA SER A 23 -5.73 -7.01 4.96
C SER A 23 -6.97 -6.95 4.09
N LEU A 24 -7.01 -7.70 2.98
CA LEU A 24 -8.22 -7.81 2.16
C LEU A 24 -9.18 -8.80 2.82
N LEU A 25 -10.40 -8.35 3.14
CA LEU A 25 -11.45 -9.20 3.73
C LEU A 25 -12.26 -9.90 2.63
N PHE A 26 -12.61 -9.14 1.59
CA PHE A 26 -13.49 -9.63 0.53
C PHE A 26 -13.25 -8.89 -0.78
N THR A 27 -13.46 -9.56 -1.90
CA THR A 27 -13.47 -8.96 -3.25
C THR A 27 -14.61 -9.58 -4.04
N CYS A 28 -15.46 -8.75 -4.64
CA CYS A 28 -16.58 -9.21 -5.46
C CYS A 28 -16.83 -8.32 -6.67
N ILE A 29 -17.63 -8.86 -7.59
CA ILE A 29 -18.11 -8.19 -8.79
C ILE A 29 -19.63 -8.20 -8.74
N PHE A 30 -20.24 -7.02 -8.83
CA PHE A 30 -21.68 -6.84 -8.90
C PHE A 30 -22.09 -6.55 -10.34
N HIS A 31 -22.90 -7.44 -10.89
CA HIS A 31 -23.56 -7.29 -12.18
C HIS A 31 -25.00 -6.81 -11.93
N ASN A 32 -25.17 -5.55 -11.56
CA ASN A 32 -26.51 -5.01 -11.32
C ASN A 32 -27.14 -4.57 -12.66
N ALA A 33 -28.42 -4.83 -12.86
CA ALA A 33 -29.15 -4.35 -14.04
C ALA A 33 -29.41 -2.83 -14.00
N SER A 34 -29.12 -2.15 -12.88
CA SER A 34 -29.32 -0.72 -12.70
C SER A 34 -28.05 0.13 -12.74
N CYS A 35 -26.85 -0.47 -12.89
CA CYS A 35 -25.68 0.33 -13.27
C CYS A 35 -25.84 0.65 -14.76
N ASP A 36 -26.08 1.92 -15.05
CA ASP A 36 -26.25 2.49 -16.40
C ASP A 36 -24.93 2.51 -17.20
N THR A 37 -24.03 1.57 -16.91
CA THR A 37 -22.73 1.43 -17.54
C THR A 37 -22.61 0.03 -18.11
N ASP A 38 -21.89 -0.10 -19.21
CA ASP A 38 -21.47 -1.38 -19.80
C ASP A 38 -20.44 -2.13 -18.93
N HIS A 39 -20.10 -1.57 -17.76
CA HIS A 39 -19.17 -2.10 -16.78
C HIS A 39 -19.86 -2.66 -15.54
N SER A 40 -19.27 -3.73 -15.00
CA SER A 40 -19.64 -4.29 -13.70
C SER A 40 -18.92 -3.57 -12.57
N THR A 41 -19.63 -3.29 -11.48
CA THR A 41 -19.00 -2.70 -10.29
C THR A 41 -18.14 -3.74 -9.59
N ILE A 42 -16.83 -3.48 -9.47
CA ILE A 42 -15.94 -4.27 -8.62
C ILE A 42 -15.83 -3.62 -7.23
N PHE A 43 -15.79 -4.44 -6.19
CA PHE A 43 -15.74 -3.99 -4.81
C PHE A 43 -14.72 -4.81 -4.02
N CYS A 44 -14.01 -4.16 -3.08
CA CYS A 44 -13.15 -4.83 -2.13
C CYS A 44 -13.28 -4.21 -0.74
N GLU A 45 -13.47 -5.07 0.26
CA GLU A 45 -13.47 -4.68 1.66
C GLU A 45 -12.08 -4.91 2.25
N VAL A 46 -11.56 -3.92 2.99
CA VAL A 46 -10.21 -3.93 3.55
C VAL A 46 -10.21 -3.62 5.04
N GLN A 47 -9.43 -4.38 5.80
CA GLN A 47 -9.19 -4.16 7.22
C GLN A 47 -7.93 -3.29 7.41
N LEU A 48 -8.12 -2.00 7.67
CA LEU A 48 -7.03 -1.07 7.96
C LEU A 48 -6.73 -1.02 9.45
N LYS A 49 -5.47 -1.27 9.83
CA LYS A 49 -4.99 -1.05 11.20
C LYS A 49 -4.37 0.33 11.30
N SER A 50 -5.03 1.23 12.02
CA SER A 50 -4.44 2.53 12.34
C SER A 50 -3.22 2.34 13.23
N LYS A 51 -2.07 2.86 12.79
CA LYS A 51 -0.88 2.97 13.64
C LYS A 51 -0.84 4.40 14.18
N LYS A 52 -1.03 4.54 15.49
CA LYS A 52 -0.77 5.81 16.17
C LYS A 52 0.74 6.05 16.15
N ILE A 53 1.19 6.95 15.29
CA ILE A 53 2.57 7.43 15.31
C ILE A 53 2.69 8.29 16.57
N GLN A 54 3.33 7.75 17.60
CA GLN A 54 3.71 8.56 18.75
C GLN A 54 4.86 9.44 18.31
N HIS A 55 4.62 10.74 18.19
CA HIS A 55 5.68 11.73 18.13
C HIS A 55 6.28 11.80 19.54
N LEU A 56 7.15 10.83 19.86
CA LEU A 56 8.03 10.98 21.00
C LEU A 56 8.97 12.11 20.60
N GLU A 57 8.73 13.32 21.13
CA GLU A 57 9.80 14.32 21.26
C GLU A 57 11.00 13.53 21.77
N GLN A 58 12.00 13.33 20.90
CA GLN A 58 13.20 12.60 21.23
C GLN A 58 13.93 13.41 22.29
N LYS A 59 13.55 13.27 23.56
CA LYS A 59 14.34 13.75 24.69
C LYS A 59 15.57 12.85 24.75
N GLY A 60 16.55 13.18 23.92
CA GLY A 60 17.88 12.59 23.95
C GLY A 60 18.12 11.45 22.97
N CYS A 61 17.58 11.46 21.75
CA CYS A 61 18.30 10.76 20.68
C CYS A 61 19.55 11.60 20.38
N PRO A 62 20.77 11.14 20.70
CA PRO A 62 21.95 11.78 20.16
C PRO A 62 21.83 11.60 18.66
N CYS A 63 21.65 12.69 17.92
CA CYS A 63 21.88 12.66 16.48
C CYS A 63 23.26 12.03 16.30
N ILE A 64 23.31 10.79 15.79
CA ILE A 64 24.57 10.17 15.42
C ILE A 64 25.00 10.90 14.16
N TYR A 65 25.64 12.06 14.35
CA TYR A 65 26.52 12.61 13.34
C TYR A 65 27.62 11.59 13.18
N THR A 66 27.58 10.82 12.09
CA THR A 66 28.76 10.11 11.61
C THR A 66 29.77 11.16 11.14
N SER A 67 30.42 11.86 12.07
CA SER A 67 31.71 12.47 11.80
C SER A 67 32.71 11.33 11.75
N SER A 68 32.88 10.80 10.56
CA SER A 68 33.88 9.79 10.25
C SER A 68 35.29 10.41 10.34
N LYS A 69 35.79 10.67 11.55
CA LYS A 69 37.24 10.68 11.82
C LYS A 69 37.50 10.21 13.25
N PRO A 70 38.13 9.04 13.37
CA PRO A 70 39.31 9.01 14.23
C PRO A 70 40.44 8.24 13.55
N ARG A 71 41.61 8.87 13.44
CA ARG A 71 42.85 8.16 13.78
C ARG A 71 43.88 9.17 14.28
N ALA A 72 44.26 8.98 15.54
CA ALA A 72 45.34 9.68 16.19
C ALA A 72 46.71 9.28 15.62
N SER A 73 47.71 10.10 15.96
CA SER A 73 49.17 9.86 15.92
C SER A 73 49.91 10.39 14.68
N LEU A 74 50.72 11.44 14.85
CA LEU A 74 52.15 11.25 15.16
C LEU A 74 52.75 12.52 15.79
N ARG A 75 53.62 12.28 16.77
CA ARG A 75 54.51 13.22 17.47
C ARG A 75 55.72 13.56 16.58
N SER A 76 56.38 14.69 16.90
CA SER A 76 57.74 15.14 16.50
C SER A 76 57.78 15.93 15.18
N GLN A 77 58.45 17.09 15.04
CA GLN A 77 59.47 17.79 15.83
C GLN A 77 59.17 19.29 15.92
#